data_AF-A0A1X4NF57-F1
#
_entry.id   AF-A0A1X4NF57-F1
#
_cell.length_a   1.000
_cell.length_b   1.000
_cell.length_c   1.000
_cell.angle_alpha   90.00
_cell.angle_beta   90.00
_cell.angle_gamma   90.00
#
_symmetry.space_group_name_H-M   'P 1'
#
loop_
_entity.id
_entity.type
_entity.pdbx_description
1 polymer ?
#
loop_
_entity_poly.entity_id
_entity_poly.type
_entity_poly.pdbx_seq_one_letter_code
_entity_poly.pdbx_strand_id
1 'polypeptide(L)'
;MAQARLIGLVAQDCPNVEIIVQGHSDPSGDPSANLRLSQKRADEVLRRIGAAGIDVTRFRSVGLGSQEPSRISGSQSSAYYDRRVEFEIREIRGNAAASGLHRTLSPAASACAAQLQAAVAQTKLFYSPRSITAPSDGMPAVVQLASQASACPDARLRVIGQFSDEPGSGETPATARLRAVALMSSLVGAGFDPEQIIIAAHSTPQILAGQPGLSERRVDFDVILE
;
A
#
# COMPACT_ATOMS: atom_id res chain seq x y z
N MET A 1 5.70 -5.58 8.67
CA MET A 1 5.50 -6.64 9.68
C MET A 1 4.04 -7.08 9.75
N ALA A 2 3.06 -6.20 10.00
CA ALA A 2 1.64 -6.60 10.07
C ALA A 2 1.12 -7.29 8.79
N GLN A 3 1.33 -6.68 7.61
CA GLN A 3 0.96 -7.29 6.31
C GLN A 3 1.70 -8.60 6.04
N ALA A 4 3.00 -8.64 6.34
CA ALA A 4 3.83 -9.84 6.15
C ALA A 4 3.43 -10.99 7.09
N ARG A 5 2.85 -10.69 8.25
CA ARG A 5 2.27 -11.67 9.17
C ARG A 5 0.99 -12.29 8.62
N LEU A 6 0.12 -11.49 8.01
CA LEU A 6 -1.08 -12.01 7.36
C LEU A 6 -0.72 -12.98 6.23
N ILE A 7 0.25 -12.61 5.38
CA ILE A 7 0.76 -13.45 4.29
C ILE A 7 1.37 -14.76 4.85
N GLY A 8 2.10 -14.67 5.96
CA GLY A 8 2.59 -15.83 6.71
C GLY A 8 1.50 -16.80 7.17
N LEU A 9 0.37 -16.27 7.66
CA LEU A 9 -0.77 -17.08 8.08
C LEU A 9 -1.45 -17.76 6.89
N VAL A 10 -1.62 -17.06 5.76
CA VAL A 10 -2.16 -17.65 4.53
C VAL A 10 -1.32 -18.85 4.07
N ALA A 11 0.01 -18.76 4.15
CA ALA A 11 0.89 -19.88 3.79
C ALA A 11 0.74 -21.12 4.69
N GLN A 12 0.34 -20.92 5.95
CA GLN A 12 0.10 -22.01 6.91
C GLN A 12 -1.22 -22.72 6.59
N ASP A 13 -2.26 -21.96 6.25
CA ASP A 13 -3.60 -22.49 5.98
C ASP A 13 -3.75 -23.07 4.55
N CYS A 14 -2.83 -22.73 3.64
CA CYS A 14 -2.80 -23.23 2.27
C CYS A 14 -1.62 -24.21 2.04
N PRO A 15 -1.81 -25.54 2.21
CA PRO A 15 -0.71 -26.51 2.22
C PRO A 15 0.05 -26.66 0.88
N ASN A 16 -0.53 -26.22 -0.24
CA ASN A 16 0.04 -26.38 -1.58
C ASN A 16 0.47 -25.05 -2.21
N VAL A 17 0.83 -24.02 -1.42
CA VAL A 17 1.30 -22.74 -1.98
C VAL A 17 2.75 -22.42 -1.60
N GLU A 18 3.49 -21.84 -2.54
CA GLU A 18 4.79 -21.19 -2.37
C GLU A 18 4.59 -19.68 -2.43
N ILE A 19 5.29 -18.93 -1.58
CA ILE A 19 5.25 -17.47 -1.58
C ILE A 19 6.60 -16.92 -2.04
N ILE A 20 6.60 -16.18 -3.13
CA ILE A 20 7.80 -15.54 -3.68
C ILE A 20 7.80 -14.07 -3.28
N VAL A 21 8.83 -13.68 -2.51
CA VAL A 21 9.13 -12.30 -2.15
C VAL A 21 10.00 -11.71 -3.26
N GLN A 22 9.42 -10.88 -4.10
CA GLN A 22 10.09 -10.29 -5.26
C GLN A 22 10.54 -8.87 -4.94
N GLY A 23 11.84 -8.59 -5.06
CA GLY A 23 12.40 -7.25 -4.92
C GLY A 23 12.55 -6.57 -6.26
N HIS A 24 12.20 -5.28 -6.34
CA HIS A 24 12.34 -4.46 -7.54
C HIS A 24 13.16 -3.20 -7.28
N SER A 25 13.62 -2.58 -8.36
CA SER A 25 14.24 -1.26 -8.38
C SER A 25 13.69 -0.45 -9.54
N ASP A 26 13.85 0.88 -9.47
CA ASP A 26 13.73 1.71 -10.66
C ASP A 26 14.93 1.47 -11.61
N PRO A 27 14.86 1.94 -12.88
CA PRO A 27 15.89 1.66 -13.87
C PRO A 27 17.15 2.54 -13.76
N SER A 28 17.23 3.48 -12.81
CA SER A 28 18.42 4.33 -12.67
C SER A 28 19.64 3.57 -12.15
N GLY A 29 20.83 3.94 -12.64
CA GLY A 29 22.10 3.36 -12.19
C GLY A 29 22.51 2.08 -12.92
N ASP A 30 23.43 1.31 -12.29
CA ASP A 30 23.96 0.08 -12.87
C ASP A 30 22.97 -1.10 -12.74
N PRO A 31 22.59 -1.78 -13.83
CA PRO A 31 21.64 -2.89 -13.79
C PRO A 31 22.07 -4.05 -12.88
N SER A 32 23.36 -4.35 -12.82
CA SER A 32 23.87 -5.44 -11.96
C SER A 32 23.76 -5.07 -10.48
N ALA A 33 24.02 -3.81 -10.13
CA ALA A 33 23.85 -3.28 -8.79
C ALA A 33 22.38 -3.27 -8.38
N ASN A 34 21.48 -2.93 -9.30
CA ASN A 34 20.03 -2.97 -9.09
C ASN A 34 19.51 -4.38 -8.81
N LEU A 35 19.99 -5.39 -9.54
CA LEU A 35 19.68 -6.80 -9.25
C LEU A 35 20.17 -7.22 -7.86
N ARG A 36 21.42 -6.87 -7.49
CA ARG A 36 21.94 -7.18 -6.15
C ARG A 36 21.16 -6.47 -5.04
N LEU A 37 20.80 -5.21 -5.24
CA LEU A 37 20.09 -4.40 -4.26
C LEU A 37 18.66 -4.90 -4.04
N SER A 38 17.96 -5.20 -5.13
CA SER A 38 16.60 -5.75 -5.08
C SER A 38 16.57 -7.14 -4.41
N GLN A 39 17.53 -8.02 -4.69
CA GLN A 39 17.68 -9.30 -3.98
C GLN A 39 17.86 -9.09 -2.48
N LYS A 40 18.79 -8.22 -2.06
CA LYS A 40 19.01 -7.92 -0.63
C LYS A 40 17.76 -7.39 0.07
N ARG A 41 16.93 -6.60 -0.62
CA ARG A 41 15.65 -6.12 -0.08
C ARG A 41 14.69 -7.28 0.15
N ALA A 42 14.54 -8.18 -0.82
CA ALA A 42 13.69 -9.35 -0.70
C ALA A 42 14.15 -10.29 0.43
N ASP A 43 15.47 -10.53 0.53
CA ASP A 43 16.06 -11.34 1.60
C ASP A 43 15.80 -10.74 2.99
N GLU A 44 15.96 -9.42 3.13
CA GLU A 44 15.73 -8.73 4.40
C GLU A 44 14.24 -8.76 4.81
N VAL A 45 13.32 -8.65 3.85
CA VAL A 45 11.88 -8.84 4.11
C VAL A 45 11.62 -10.26 4.60
N LEU A 46 12.16 -11.27 3.92
CA LEU A 46 11.98 -12.67 4.31
C LEU A 46 12.56 -12.96 5.70
N ARG A 47 13.76 -12.45 5.99
CA ARG A 47 14.39 -12.54 7.31
C ARG A 47 13.53 -11.94 8.41
N ARG A 48 12.91 -10.78 8.15
CA ARG A 48 12.00 -10.13 9.09
C ARG A 48 10.72 -10.92 9.32
N ILE A 49 10.17 -11.56 8.29
CA ILE A 49 9.02 -12.46 8.40
C ILE A 49 9.36 -13.62 9.35
N GLY A 50 10.48 -14.30 9.13
CA GLY A 50 10.94 -15.38 10.00
C GLY A 50 11.18 -14.92 11.44
N ALA A 51 11.80 -13.74 11.62
CA ALA A 51 12.01 -13.15 12.94
C ALA A 51 10.71 -12.78 13.69
N ALA A 52 9.58 -12.68 12.99
CA ALA A 52 8.26 -12.49 13.59
C ALA A 52 7.59 -13.80 14.01
N GLY A 53 8.28 -14.94 13.92
CA GLY A 53 7.78 -16.26 14.31
C GLY A 53 6.95 -16.97 13.23
N ILE A 54 7.02 -16.52 11.99
CA ILE A 54 6.32 -17.14 10.86
C ILE A 54 7.24 -18.19 10.24
N ASP A 55 6.69 -19.38 9.96
CA ASP A 55 7.40 -20.41 9.21
C ASP A 55 7.63 -19.94 7.76
N VAL A 56 8.90 -19.80 7.38
CA VAL A 56 9.34 -19.33 6.07
C VAL A 56 9.82 -20.46 5.16
N THR A 57 9.61 -21.73 5.52
CA THR A 57 10.04 -22.89 4.71
C THR A 57 9.47 -22.90 3.30
N ARG A 58 8.30 -22.30 3.08
CA ARG A 58 7.64 -22.17 1.77
C ARG A 58 7.80 -20.79 1.13
N PHE A 59 8.72 -20.00 1.63
CA PHE A 59 9.01 -18.68 1.08
C PHE A 59 10.32 -18.71 0.30
N ARG A 60 10.36 -17.96 -0.79
CA ARG A 60 11.56 -17.74 -1.59
C ARG A 60 11.72 -16.26 -1.87
N SER A 61 12.94 -15.72 -1.75
CA SER A 61 13.25 -14.35 -2.15
C SER A 61 13.92 -14.29 -3.53
N VAL A 62 13.54 -13.34 -4.37
CA VAL A 62 14.11 -13.11 -5.71
C VAL A 62 14.27 -11.61 -5.97
N GLY A 63 15.43 -11.19 -6.44
CA GLY A 63 15.68 -9.83 -6.94
C GLY A 63 15.51 -9.74 -8.45
N LEU A 64 14.61 -8.88 -8.90
CA LEU A 64 14.30 -8.66 -10.32
C LEU A 64 14.90 -7.37 -10.88
N GLY A 65 15.50 -6.53 -10.02
CA GLY A 65 16.03 -5.23 -10.41
C GLY A 65 14.93 -4.39 -11.06
N SER A 66 15.22 -3.80 -12.22
CA SER A 66 14.28 -2.99 -13.00
C SER A 66 13.64 -3.73 -14.17
N GLN A 67 13.73 -5.06 -14.22
CA GLN A 67 13.28 -5.86 -15.36
C GLN A 67 11.75 -5.93 -15.47
N GLU A 68 11.05 -5.75 -14.35
CA GLU A 68 9.59 -5.79 -14.27
C GLU A 68 9.05 -4.47 -13.66
N PRO A 69 8.80 -3.46 -14.50
CA PRO A 69 8.18 -2.20 -14.08
C PRO A 69 6.77 -2.44 -13.56
N SER A 70 6.37 -1.68 -12.53
CA SER A 70 5.06 -1.85 -11.86
C SER A 70 3.87 -1.53 -12.77
N ARG A 71 4.07 -0.61 -13.74
CA ARG A 71 3.00 0.03 -14.55
C ARG A 71 1.96 0.81 -13.71
N ILE A 72 2.14 0.86 -12.40
CA ILE A 72 1.33 1.62 -11.48
C ILE A 72 1.57 3.12 -11.69
N SER A 73 0.51 3.90 -11.62
CA SER A 73 0.60 5.36 -11.57
C SER A 73 -0.25 5.96 -10.46
N GLY A 74 0.07 7.19 -10.07
CA GLY A 74 -0.63 7.90 -8.99
C GLY A 74 0.07 9.23 -8.67
N SER A 75 -0.02 9.68 -7.42
CA SER A 75 0.53 10.96 -6.97
C SER A 75 2.08 11.03 -6.98
N GLN A 76 2.75 9.88 -6.93
CA GLN A 76 4.21 9.79 -6.85
C GLN A 76 4.82 9.48 -8.23
N SER A 77 6.15 9.59 -8.34
CA SER A 77 6.86 9.24 -9.57
C SER A 77 6.81 7.73 -9.86
N SER A 78 6.97 7.33 -11.12
CA SER A 78 7.10 5.90 -11.48
C SER A 78 8.22 5.21 -10.71
N ALA A 79 9.35 5.89 -10.50
CA ALA A 79 10.47 5.37 -9.71
C ALA A 79 10.09 5.08 -8.24
N TYR A 80 9.15 5.83 -7.66
CA TYR A 80 8.63 5.53 -6.32
C TYR A 80 7.89 4.19 -6.32
N TYR A 81 7.02 3.97 -7.31
CA TYR A 81 6.26 2.72 -7.43
C TYR A 81 7.12 1.53 -7.83
N ASP A 82 8.16 1.73 -8.65
CA ASP A 82 9.07 0.64 -9.06
C ASP A 82 10.00 0.17 -7.94
N ARG A 83 10.30 1.01 -6.95
CA ARG A 83 11.07 0.64 -5.75
C ARG A 83 10.21 -0.11 -4.73
N ARG A 84 9.77 -1.31 -5.08
CA ARG A 84 8.83 -2.11 -4.31
C ARG A 84 9.34 -3.51 -3.94
N VAL A 85 8.60 -4.15 -3.05
CA VAL A 85 8.67 -5.59 -2.80
C VAL A 85 7.27 -6.14 -2.99
N GLU A 86 7.13 -7.17 -3.82
CA GLU A 86 5.88 -7.86 -4.11
C GLU A 86 5.88 -9.27 -3.50
N PHE A 87 4.69 -9.79 -3.24
CA PHE A 87 4.49 -11.16 -2.79
C PHE A 87 3.65 -11.86 -3.84
N GLU A 88 4.23 -12.86 -4.50
CA GLU A 88 3.53 -13.72 -5.46
C GLU A 88 3.20 -15.04 -4.79
N ILE A 89 1.95 -15.49 -4.88
CA ILE A 89 1.52 -16.78 -4.35
C ILE A 89 1.37 -17.75 -5.53
N ARG A 90 2.09 -18.87 -5.50
CA ARG A 90 2.07 -19.91 -6.54
C ARG A 90 1.60 -21.25 -5.98
N GLU A 91 0.76 -21.97 -6.70
CA GLU A 91 0.43 -23.35 -6.34
C GLU A 91 1.57 -24.33 -6.70
N ILE A 92 1.88 -25.24 -5.79
CA ILE A 92 2.99 -26.22 -5.90
C ILE A 92 2.59 -27.42 -6.80
N ARG A 93 1.34 -27.52 -7.26
CA ARG A 93 0.89 -28.55 -8.22
C ARG A 93 0.28 -27.95 -9.49
N GLY A 94 1.02 -28.06 -10.60
CA GLY A 94 0.49 -28.30 -11.93
C GLY A 94 -0.24 -27.15 -12.65
N ASN A 95 0.47 -26.58 -13.63
CA ASN A 95 0.00 -25.74 -14.74
C ASN A 95 -0.48 -24.30 -14.44
N ALA A 96 0.32 -23.39 -14.97
CA ALA A 96 -0.01 -22.01 -15.23
C ALA A 96 -1.08 -21.88 -16.32
N ALA A 97 -2.05 -21.00 -16.06
CA ALA A 97 -2.52 -20.01 -17.04
C ALA A 97 -3.32 -18.93 -16.31
N ALA A 98 -2.63 -17.92 -15.76
CA ALA A 98 -3.24 -16.61 -15.59
C ALA A 98 -2.82 -15.77 -16.80
N SER A 99 -3.62 -15.83 -17.85
CA SER A 99 -3.49 -14.93 -18.99
C SER A 99 -3.86 -13.54 -18.50
N GLY A 100 -2.85 -12.70 -18.25
CA GLY A 100 -3.05 -11.30 -17.92
C GLY A 100 -3.83 -10.62 -19.06
N LEU A 101 -5.11 -10.37 -18.83
CA LEU A 101 -5.90 -9.51 -19.68
C LEU A 101 -5.39 -8.08 -19.47
N HIS A 102 -4.62 -7.59 -20.44
CA HIS A 102 -4.23 -6.19 -20.48
C HIS A 102 -5.48 -5.37 -20.82
N ARG A 103 -6.08 -4.72 -19.82
CA ARG A 103 -7.24 -3.87 -20.03
C ARG A 103 -6.74 -2.53 -20.59
N THR A 104 -7.14 -2.21 -21.81
CA THR A 104 -6.92 -0.88 -22.36
C THR A 104 -7.88 0.09 -21.66
N LEU A 105 -7.32 1.14 -21.05
CA LEU A 105 -8.08 2.19 -20.38
C LEU A 105 -9.11 2.78 -21.35
N SER A 106 -10.39 2.70 -20.99
CA SER A 106 -11.46 3.33 -21.75
C SER A 106 -11.51 4.84 -21.46
N PRO A 107 -11.95 5.70 -22.39
CA PRO A 107 -12.10 7.14 -22.14
C PRO A 107 -13.01 7.51 -20.96
N ALA A 108 -13.96 6.64 -20.60
CA ALA A 108 -14.81 6.81 -19.42
C ALA A 108 -14.07 6.51 -18.10
N ALA A 109 -13.08 5.61 -18.12
CA ALA A 109 -12.27 5.27 -16.95
C ALA A 109 -11.34 6.43 -16.55
N SER A 110 -10.83 7.20 -17.54
CA SER A 110 -9.99 8.37 -17.26
C SER A 110 -10.77 9.54 -16.64
N ALA A 111 -12.06 9.71 -16.96
CA ALA A 111 -12.91 10.72 -16.34
C ALA A 111 -13.25 10.39 -14.88
N CYS A 112 -13.55 9.12 -14.59
CA CYS A 112 -13.78 8.62 -13.23
C CYS A 112 -12.54 8.84 -12.34
N ALA A 113 -11.38 8.41 -12.84
CA ALA A 113 -10.10 8.56 -12.15
C ALA A 113 -9.77 10.05 -11.88
N ALA A 114 -9.98 10.95 -12.85
CA ALA A 114 -9.71 12.37 -12.67
C ALA A 114 -10.62 13.02 -11.63
N GLN A 115 -11.91 12.67 -11.59
CA GLN A 115 -12.84 13.16 -10.57
C GLN A 115 -12.44 12.68 -9.18
N LEU A 116 -12.10 11.40 -9.04
CA LEU A 116 -11.63 10.84 -7.78
C LEU A 116 -10.33 11.51 -7.33
N GLN A 117 -9.38 11.73 -8.24
CA GLN A 117 -8.13 12.46 -7.96
C GLN A 117 -8.38 13.87 -7.41
N ALA A 118 -9.35 14.61 -7.98
CA ALA A 118 -9.73 15.91 -7.47
C ALA A 118 -10.37 15.82 -6.06
N ALA A 119 -11.20 14.81 -5.83
CA ALA A 119 -11.87 14.62 -4.54
C ALA A 119 -10.87 14.25 -3.43
N VAL A 120 -9.91 13.34 -3.69
CA VAL A 120 -8.90 12.94 -2.70
C VAL A 120 -7.95 14.09 -2.35
N ALA A 121 -7.61 14.95 -3.31
CA ALA A 121 -6.72 16.10 -3.07
C ALA A 121 -7.29 17.10 -2.05
N GLN A 122 -8.62 17.24 -2.03
CA GLN A 122 -9.35 18.15 -1.14
C GLN A 122 -9.73 17.51 0.19
N THR A 123 -9.61 16.19 0.32
CA THR A 123 -10.06 15.48 1.52
C THR A 123 -8.89 15.19 2.44
N LYS A 124 -9.03 15.55 3.72
CA LYS A 124 -8.08 15.23 4.78
C LYS A 124 -8.87 14.89 6.04
N LEU A 125 -8.44 13.85 6.73
CA LEU A 125 -9.05 13.43 7.98
C LEU A 125 -8.07 13.68 9.13
N PHE A 126 -8.37 14.66 9.99
CA PHE A 126 -7.51 15.04 11.11
C PHE A 126 -7.86 14.26 12.36
N TYR A 127 -6.86 13.91 13.17
CA TYR A 127 -7.02 13.10 14.36
C TYR A 127 -6.67 13.90 15.61
N SER A 128 -7.38 13.61 16.70
CA SER A 128 -6.94 14.03 18.03
C SER A 128 -5.55 13.42 18.35
N PRO A 129 -4.73 14.08 19.20
CA PRO A 129 -3.41 13.60 19.55
C PRO A 129 -3.43 12.14 20.01
N ARG A 130 -2.55 11.30 19.45
CA ARG A 130 -2.42 9.86 19.77
C ARG A 130 -3.65 9.00 19.44
N SER A 131 -4.72 9.56 18.89
CA SER A 131 -5.89 8.79 18.47
C SER A 131 -5.63 8.03 17.18
N ILE A 132 -6.12 6.79 17.14
CA ILE A 132 -6.25 5.98 15.92
C ILE A 132 -7.70 5.87 15.44
N THR A 133 -8.66 6.35 16.23
CA THR A 133 -10.08 6.32 15.90
C THR A 133 -10.41 7.51 15.00
N ALA A 134 -10.96 7.21 13.81
CA ALA A 134 -11.41 8.23 12.86
C ALA A 134 -12.50 9.10 13.50
N PRO A 135 -12.41 10.44 13.40
CA PRO A 135 -13.45 11.31 13.94
C PRO A 135 -14.72 11.20 13.08
N SER A 136 -15.87 11.20 13.75
CA SER A 136 -17.16 10.92 13.11
C SER A 136 -17.61 11.98 12.11
N ASP A 137 -17.18 13.23 12.29
CA ASP A 137 -17.50 14.38 11.43
C ASP A 137 -16.86 14.29 10.04
N GLY A 138 -15.65 13.73 9.94
CA GLY A 138 -14.95 13.53 8.67
C GLY A 138 -15.33 12.24 7.93
N MET A 139 -15.93 11.26 8.62
CA MET A 139 -16.27 9.97 8.02
C MET A 139 -17.21 10.03 6.80
N PRO A 140 -18.25 10.89 6.75
CA PRO A 140 -19.09 11.00 5.57
C PRO A 140 -18.32 11.31 4.28
N ALA A 141 -17.33 12.20 4.34
CA ALA A 141 -16.47 12.52 3.21
C ALA A 141 -15.60 11.33 2.79
N VAL A 142 -15.08 10.56 3.74
CA VAL A 142 -14.28 9.36 3.45
C VAL A 142 -15.13 8.25 2.83
N VAL A 143 -16.35 8.04 3.33
CA VAL A 143 -17.30 7.09 2.74
C VAL A 143 -17.67 7.50 1.31
N GLN A 144 -17.83 8.79 1.05
CA GLN A 144 -18.04 9.30 -0.31
C GLN A 144 -16.84 9.00 -1.22
N LEU A 145 -15.60 9.19 -0.77
CA LEU A 145 -14.40 8.82 -1.54
C LEU A 145 -14.36 7.32 -1.84
N ALA A 146 -14.65 6.48 -0.85
CA ALA A 146 -14.66 5.02 -1.04
C ALA A 146 -15.75 4.57 -2.02
N SER A 147 -16.91 5.22 -1.99
CA SER A 147 -17.99 5.01 -2.96
C SER A 147 -17.58 5.40 -4.38
N GLN A 148 -16.94 6.57 -4.54
CA GLN A 148 -16.40 7.02 -5.82
C GLN A 148 -15.33 6.05 -6.35
N ALA A 149 -14.40 5.61 -5.49
CA ALA A 149 -13.39 4.64 -5.87
C ALA A 149 -13.99 3.30 -6.29
N SER A 150 -14.99 2.80 -5.56
CA SER A 150 -15.68 1.54 -5.91
C SER A 150 -16.43 1.60 -7.25
N ALA A 151 -16.77 2.80 -7.72
CA ALA A 151 -17.36 3.02 -9.04
C ALA A 151 -16.32 3.17 -10.17
N CYS A 152 -15.03 3.26 -9.84
CA CYS A 152 -13.93 3.43 -10.79
C CYS A 152 -13.08 2.15 -10.88
N PRO A 153 -13.34 1.23 -11.82
CA PRO A 153 -12.73 -0.11 -11.82
C PRO A 153 -11.21 -0.13 -12.03
N ASP A 154 -10.65 0.94 -12.60
CA ASP A 154 -9.21 1.06 -12.89
C ASP A 154 -8.51 1.97 -11.85
N ALA A 155 -9.15 2.21 -10.70
CA ALA A 155 -8.66 3.10 -9.65
C ALA A 155 -8.90 2.53 -8.25
N ARG A 156 -7.86 2.57 -7.41
CA ARG A 156 -7.92 2.12 -6.02
C ARG A 156 -7.69 3.30 -5.09
N LEU A 157 -8.45 3.35 -3.99
CA LEU A 157 -8.30 4.39 -2.97
C LEU A 157 -7.11 4.07 -2.07
N ARG A 158 -6.12 4.96 -2.04
CA ARG A 158 -4.97 4.85 -1.15
C ARG A 158 -5.17 5.70 0.09
N VAL A 159 -5.15 5.06 1.25
CA VAL A 159 -5.30 5.66 2.57
C VAL A 159 -3.91 5.79 3.20
N ILE A 160 -3.46 7.03 3.45
CA ILE A 160 -2.09 7.33 3.85
C ILE A 160 -2.07 7.92 5.25
N GLY A 161 -1.67 7.12 6.23
CA GLY A 161 -1.49 7.59 7.59
C GLY A 161 -0.28 8.50 7.75
N GLN A 162 -0.45 9.54 8.56
CA GLN A 162 0.61 10.43 9.01
C GLN A 162 0.75 10.35 10.53
N PHE A 163 1.93 10.75 11.02
CA PHE A 163 2.23 10.87 12.45
C PHE A 163 3.08 12.11 12.69
N SER A 164 3.10 12.58 13.94
CA SER A 164 3.97 13.67 14.40
C SER A 164 5.18 13.15 15.17
N ASP A 165 6.38 13.65 14.87
CA ASP A 165 7.59 13.37 15.65
C ASP A 165 7.97 14.49 16.64
N GLU A 166 7.09 15.48 16.82
CA GLU A 166 7.28 16.54 17.79
C GLU A 166 7.55 15.97 19.20
N PRO A 167 8.52 16.53 19.96
CA PRO A 167 8.78 16.10 21.33
C PRO A 167 7.50 16.08 22.18
N GLY A 168 7.22 14.94 22.81
CA GLY A 168 6.01 14.75 23.63
C GLY A 168 4.76 14.35 22.86
N SER A 169 4.79 14.27 21.52
CA SER A 169 3.66 13.78 20.72
C SER A 169 3.26 12.36 21.14
N GLY A 170 4.23 11.50 21.45
CA GLY A 170 4.03 10.08 21.71
C GLY A 170 3.58 9.30 20.47
N GLU A 171 3.71 9.88 19.27
CA GLU A 171 3.37 9.23 18.01
C GLU A 171 4.62 8.69 17.30
N THR A 172 4.42 7.71 16.44
CA THR A 172 5.48 7.05 15.67
C THR A 172 4.95 6.67 14.29
N PRO A 173 5.80 6.19 13.36
CA PRO A 173 5.32 5.57 12.13
C PRO A 173 4.32 4.43 12.36
N ALA A 174 4.31 3.80 13.55
CA ALA A 174 3.30 2.81 13.90
C ALA A 174 1.90 3.44 14.09
N THR A 175 1.83 4.64 14.68
CA THR A 175 0.57 5.39 14.83
C THR A 175 -0.04 5.70 13.46
N ALA A 176 0.77 6.18 12.51
CA ALA A 176 0.35 6.41 11.13
C ALA A 176 -0.24 5.14 10.49
N ARG A 177 0.48 4.01 10.56
CA ARG A 177 -0.02 2.72 10.05
C ARG A 177 -1.34 2.31 10.68
N LEU A 178 -1.46 2.45 12.00
CA LEU A 178 -2.68 2.07 12.72
C LEU A 178 -3.87 2.94 12.35
N ARG A 179 -3.70 4.26 12.15
CA ARG A 179 -4.77 5.14 11.64
C ARG A 179 -5.29 4.68 10.29
N ALA A 180 -4.37 4.39 9.37
CA ALA A 180 -4.75 3.93 8.04
C ALA A 180 -5.48 2.58 8.09
N VAL A 181 -4.96 1.60 8.85
CA VAL A 181 -5.60 0.29 9.07
C VAL A 181 -6.97 0.41 9.73
N ALA A 182 -7.09 1.23 10.78
CA ALA A 182 -8.36 1.47 11.46
C ALA A 182 -9.40 2.08 10.51
N LEU A 183 -8.99 3.03 9.68
CA LEU A 183 -9.88 3.65 8.69
C LEU A 183 -10.33 2.63 7.62
N MET A 184 -9.41 1.81 7.10
CA MET A 184 -9.80 0.71 6.20
C MET A 184 -10.76 -0.26 6.89
N SER A 185 -10.51 -0.64 8.15
CA SER A 185 -11.42 -1.50 8.89
C SER A 185 -12.83 -0.90 9.01
N SER A 186 -12.94 0.41 9.22
CA SER A 186 -14.23 1.11 9.24
C SER A 186 -14.91 1.11 7.87
N LEU A 187 -14.16 1.28 6.78
CA LEU A 187 -14.69 1.23 5.41
C LEU A 187 -15.15 -0.18 5.02
N VAL A 188 -14.37 -1.21 5.36
CA VAL A 188 -14.76 -2.61 5.15
C VAL A 188 -16.02 -2.94 5.95
N GLY A 189 -16.10 -2.49 7.21
CA GLY A 189 -17.30 -2.62 8.03
C GLY A 189 -18.53 -1.90 7.45
N ALA A 190 -18.32 -0.88 6.62
CA ALA A 190 -19.36 -0.18 5.87
C ALA A 190 -19.70 -0.84 4.51
N GLY A 191 -19.06 -1.96 4.17
CA GLY A 191 -19.35 -2.75 2.96
C GLY A 191 -18.44 -2.48 1.76
N PHE A 192 -17.36 -1.72 1.92
CA PHE A 192 -16.38 -1.52 0.84
C PHE A 192 -15.42 -2.71 0.73
N ASP A 193 -15.09 -3.08 -0.50
CA ASP A 193 -14.18 -4.19 -0.78
C ASP A 193 -12.74 -3.83 -0.33
N PRO A 194 -12.10 -4.65 0.53
CA PRO A 194 -10.72 -4.42 0.95
C PRO A 194 -9.73 -4.39 -0.22
N GLU A 195 -10.00 -5.07 -1.34
CA GLU A 195 -9.13 -5.03 -2.52
C GLU A 195 -9.10 -3.64 -3.19
N GLN A 196 -10.16 -2.84 -3.02
CA GLN A 196 -10.25 -1.48 -3.55
C GLN A 196 -9.51 -0.44 -2.68
N ILE A 197 -8.98 -0.85 -1.52
CA ILE A 197 -8.37 0.05 -0.53
C ILE A 197 -6.90 -0.33 -0.30
N ILE A 198 -5.99 0.61 -0.56
CA ILE A 198 -4.56 0.45 -0.32
C ILE A 198 -4.17 1.21 0.94
N ILE A 199 -3.50 0.55 1.88
CA ILE A 199 -2.96 1.18 3.08
C ILE A 199 -1.50 1.62 2.87
N ALA A 200 -1.20 2.85 3.24
CA ALA A 200 0.16 3.35 3.30
C ALA A 200 0.41 4.20 4.55
N ALA A 201 1.68 4.37 4.89
CA ALA A 201 2.14 5.29 5.91
C ALA A 201 3.58 5.71 5.61
N HIS A 202 3.90 6.99 5.82
CA HIS A 202 5.26 7.46 5.65
C HIS A 202 6.15 6.99 6.81
N SER A 203 7.44 6.78 6.51
CA SER A 203 8.44 6.52 7.55
C SER A 203 8.94 7.78 8.23
N THR A 204 8.75 8.93 7.58
CA THR A 204 9.05 10.26 8.11
C THR A 204 7.77 11.10 8.14
N PRO A 205 7.61 12.00 9.12
CA PRO A 205 6.47 12.91 9.14
C PRO A 205 6.39 13.74 7.86
N GLN A 206 5.16 14.10 7.48
CA GLN A 206 4.89 14.96 6.34
C GLN A 206 4.15 16.22 6.81
N ILE A 207 4.80 17.36 6.68
CA ILE A 207 4.25 18.67 7.05
C ILE A 207 3.50 19.25 5.86
N LEU A 208 2.30 19.77 6.10
CA LEU A 208 1.55 20.54 5.11
C LEU A 208 2.00 21.99 5.17
N ALA A 209 2.47 22.51 4.05
CA ALA A 209 2.79 23.92 3.92
C ALA A 209 1.57 24.77 4.31
N GLY A 210 1.78 25.73 5.22
CA GLY A 210 0.73 26.63 5.71
C GLY A 210 -0.19 26.07 6.81
N GLN A 211 -0.02 24.81 7.24
CA GLN A 211 -0.82 24.21 8.34
C GLN A 211 0.02 23.39 9.33
N PRO A 212 1.07 23.95 9.96
CA PRO A 212 2.04 23.19 10.75
C PRO A 212 1.42 22.40 11.91
N GLY A 213 0.53 22.99 12.72
CA GLY A 213 0.00 22.35 13.94
C GLY A 213 -1.03 21.22 13.77
N LEU A 214 -1.62 21.06 12.57
CA LEU A 214 -2.58 20.00 12.22
C LEU A 214 -2.15 19.15 11.03
N SER A 215 -1.05 19.51 10.35
CA SER A 215 -0.31 18.56 9.52
C SER A 215 0.12 17.36 10.38
N GLU A 216 0.84 16.35 9.94
CA GLU A 216 1.26 15.22 10.79
C GLU A 216 0.18 14.33 11.48
N ARG A 217 -0.86 14.85 12.15
CA ARG A 217 -1.93 14.06 12.82
C ARG A 217 -3.13 13.87 11.91
N ARG A 218 -2.91 13.24 10.77
CA ARG A 218 -3.95 13.09 9.75
C ARG A 218 -3.84 11.80 8.97
N VAL A 219 -4.88 11.55 8.18
CA VAL A 219 -4.86 10.65 7.05
C VAL A 219 -5.07 11.47 5.79
N ASP A 220 -4.18 11.27 4.82
CA ASP A 220 -4.32 11.76 3.45
C ASP A 220 -4.88 10.65 2.55
N PHE A 221 -5.41 11.05 1.40
CA PHE A 221 -5.95 10.13 0.40
C PHE A 221 -5.30 10.38 -0.95
N ASP A 222 -5.03 9.32 -1.68
CA ASP A 222 -4.51 9.32 -3.05
C ASP A 222 -5.27 8.30 -3.89
N VAL A 223 -5.07 8.36 -5.20
CA VAL A 223 -5.56 7.35 -6.15
C VAL A 223 -4.37 6.59 -6.74
N ILE A 224 -4.50 5.27 -6.81
CA ILE A 224 -3.58 4.40 -7.54
C ILE A 224 -4.31 3.85 -8.76
N LEU A 225 -3.68 3.95 -9.92
CA LEU A 225 -4.18 3.43 -11.19
C LEU A 225 -3.32 2.23 -11.62
N GLU A 226 -3.98 1.18 -12.09
CA GLU A 226 -3.41 -0.11 -12.50
C GLU A 226 -3.79 -0.47 -13.94
#